data_AF-A0A1I0DZS4-F1
#
_entry.id   AF-A0A1I0DZS4-F1
#
_cell.length_a   1.000
_cell.length_b   1.000
_cell.length_c   1.000
_cell.angle_alpha   90.00
_cell.angle_beta   90.00
_cell.angle_gamma   90.00
#
_symmetry.space_group_name_H-M   'P 1'
#
loop_
_entity.id
_entity.type
_entity.pdbx_description
1 polymer ?
#
loop_
_entity_poly.entity_id
_entity_poly.type
_entity_poly.pdbx_seq_one_letter_code
_entity_poly.pdbx_strand_id
1 'polypeptide(L)'
;MDNQVKKIKALVLDLEKDSNPQSQISLLQELIASAEACKKHLLHIENLQKQEKAVIHIDNVDLQIEKISEEIFLYKSVMVKNYYDGDYLERFSEIRTSDLKTSGAFDIHNRFWKAHEVCGGNIFATVPLALIEDGQSTKLQRLHWDPVQVEVYEIINDVQSKLSRGQIINAVEKMFNHYLLVRELCGNIMMVLHYKI
;
A
#
# COMPACT_ATOMS: atom_id res chain seq x y z
N MET A 1 -8.99 13.63 -0.43
CA MET A 1 -9.10 15.06 -0.82
C MET A 1 -9.85 15.90 0.22
N ASP A 2 -11.05 15.47 0.62
CA ASP A 2 -11.97 16.29 1.45
C ASP A 2 -11.44 16.61 2.87
N ASN A 3 -10.55 15.78 3.44
CA ASN A 3 -10.02 15.97 4.79
C ASN A 3 -8.87 17.01 4.88
N GLN A 4 -7.98 17.05 3.87
CA GLN A 4 -6.90 18.05 3.80
C GLN A 4 -7.45 19.46 3.50
N VAL A 5 -8.46 19.55 2.63
CA VAL A 5 -9.16 20.80 2.36
C VAL A 5 -9.93 21.29 3.60
N LYS A 6 -10.53 20.38 4.37
CA LYS A 6 -11.14 20.71 5.68
C LYS A 6 -10.09 21.17 6.69
N LYS A 7 -8.90 20.55 6.74
CA LYS A 7 -7.80 20.97 7.61
C LYS A 7 -7.28 22.37 7.24
N ILE A 8 -7.10 22.66 5.95
CA ILE A 8 -6.73 24.01 5.48
C ILE A 8 -7.80 25.03 5.87
N LYS A 9 -9.10 24.71 5.70
CA LYS A 9 -10.19 25.59 6.13
C LYS A 9 -10.19 25.86 7.64
N ALA A 10 -9.92 24.85 8.47
CA ALA A 10 -9.81 25.00 9.91
C ALA A 10 -8.63 25.90 10.29
N LEU A 11 -7.45 25.68 9.70
CA LEU A 11 -6.25 26.49 9.95
C LEU A 11 -6.44 27.96 9.55
N VAL A 12 -7.16 28.24 8.46
CA VAL A 12 -7.51 29.63 8.06
C VAL A 12 -8.45 30.27 9.08
N LEU A 13 -9.45 29.55 9.57
CA LEU A 13 -10.39 30.06 10.59
C LEU A 13 -9.70 30.32 11.94
N ASP A 14 -8.71 29.50 12.29
CA ASP A 14 -7.93 29.69 13.51
C ASP A 14 -6.97 30.88 13.37
N LEU A 15 -6.38 31.10 12.19
CA LEU A 15 -5.59 32.29 11.86
C LEU A 15 -6.40 33.59 11.94
N GLU A 16 -7.67 33.58 11.55
CA GLU A 16 -8.56 34.74 11.63
C GLU A 16 -8.97 35.10 13.07
N LYS A 17 -8.95 34.12 14.00
CA LYS A 17 -9.38 34.31 15.40
C LYS A 17 -8.23 34.58 16.35
N ASP A 18 -7.02 34.15 16.01
CA ASP A 18 -5.87 34.25 16.90
C ASP A 18 -5.25 35.65 16.86
N SER A 19 -4.94 36.22 18.03
CA SER A 19 -4.37 37.57 18.17
C SER A 19 -2.89 37.57 18.51
N ASN A 20 -2.30 36.38 18.71
CA ASN A 20 -0.90 36.24 19.09
C ASN A 20 0.00 36.05 17.85
N PRO A 21 0.97 36.96 17.60
CA PRO A 21 1.86 36.87 16.43
C PRO A 21 2.69 35.58 16.34
N GLN A 22 3.12 35.00 17.48
CA GLN A 22 3.89 33.74 17.46
C GLN A 22 3.02 32.54 17.08
N SER A 23 1.77 32.51 17.54
CA SER A 23 0.81 31.46 17.20
C SER A 23 0.43 31.54 15.72
N GLN A 24 0.20 32.75 15.21
CA GLN A 24 -0.08 32.99 13.79
C GLN A 24 1.06 32.52 12.89
N ILE A 25 2.33 32.74 13.26
CA ILE A 25 3.48 32.25 12.50
C ILE A 25 3.51 30.72 12.45
N SER A 26 3.23 30.04 13.57
CA SER A 26 3.16 28.58 13.63
C SER A 26 2.03 28.02 12.76
N LEU A 27 0.84 28.65 12.82
CA LEU A 27 -0.32 28.25 12.01
C LEU A 27 -0.07 28.47 10.51
N LEU A 28 0.62 29.56 10.13
CA LEU A 28 1.02 29.81 8.74
C LEU A 28 2.00 28.74 8.24
N GLN A 29 2.96 28.32 9.07
CA GLN A 29 3.88 27.23 8.71
C GLN A 29 3.14 25.90 8.52
N GLU A 30 2.19 25.59 9.39
CA GLU A 30 1.38 24.36 9.26
C GLU A 30 0.45 24.41 8.04
N LEU A 31 -0.07 25.60 7.70
CA LEU A 31 -0.85 25.82 6.50
C LEU A 31 -0.03 25.63 5.23
N ILE A 32 1.20 26.17 5.18
CA ILE A 32 2.13 25.96 4.06
C ILE A 32 2.43 24.47 3.89
N ALA A 33 2.77 23.76 4.97
CA ALA A 33 3.05 22.33 4.92
C ALA A 33 1.84 21.51 4.43
N SER A 34 0.64 21.86 4.90
CA SER A 34 -0.61 21.19 4.50
C SER A 34 -0.97 21.49 3.03
N ALA A 35 -0.74 22.72 2.57
CA ALA A 35 -0.95 23.12 1.18
C ALA A 35 0.06 22.46 0.23
N GLU A 36 1.33 22.36 0.61
CA GLU A 36 2.37 21.65 -0.16
C GLU A 36 2.07 20.15 -0.26
N ALA A 37 1.61 19.51 0.82
CA ALA A 37 1.17 18.12 0.80
C ALA A 37 -0.01 17.92 -0.15
N CYS A 38 -0.99 18.83 -0.13
CA CYS A 38 -2.13 18.79 -1.05
C CYS A 38 -1.70 19.01 -2.51
N LYS A 39 -0.77 19.93 -2.77
CA LYS A 39 -0.19 20.17 -4.10
C LYS A 39 0.55 18.94 -4.62
N LYS A 40 1.40 18.31 -3.81
CA LYS A 40 2.10 17.06 -4.18
C LYS A 40 1.11 15.95 -4.53
N HIS A 41 0.03 15.82 -3.76
CA HIS A 41 -1.02 14.84 -4.01
C HIS A 41 -1.78 15.13 -5.32
N LEU A 42 -2.07 16.39 -5.64
CA LEU A 42 -2.74 16.76 -6.90
C LEU A 42 -1.83 16.56 -8.12
N LEU A 43 -0.54 16.91 -8.01
CA LEU A 43 0.45 16.65 -9.06
C LEU A 43 0.70 15.15 -9.26
N HIS A 44 0.60 14.34 -8.20
CA HIS A 44 0.64 12.90 -8.31
C HIS A 44 -0.56 12.39 -9.11
N ILE A 45 -1.79 12.80 -8.76
CA ILE A 45 -3.01 12.44 -9.51
C ILE A 45 -2.94 12.86 -10.99
N GLU A 46 -2.46 14.07 -11.28
CA GLU A 46 -2.34 14.58 -12.66
C GLU A 46 -1.31 13.79 -13.48
N ASN A 47 -0.22 13.34 -12.85
CA ASN A 47 0.76 12.47 -13.51
C ASN A 47 0.25 11.03 -13.68
N LEU A 48 -0.59 10.53 -12.76
CA LEU A 48 -1.25 9.23 -12.87
C LEU A 48 -2.20 9.19 -14.08
N GLN A 49 -2.97 10.25 -14.32
CA GLN A 49 -3.89 10.36 -15.47
C GLN A 49 -3.23 10.25 -16.86
N LYS A 50 -1.89 10.30 -16.94
CA LYS A 50 -1.11 10.14 -18.19
C LYS A 50 -0.69 8.70 -18.47
N GLN A 51 -0.93 7.75 -17.57
CA GLN A 51 -0.58 6.34 -17.75
C GLN A 51 -1.79 5.53 -18.27
N GLU A 52 -1.54 4.39 -18.92
CA GLU A 52 -2.54 3.63 -19.68
C GLU A 52 -3.69 3.11 -18.80
N LYS A 53 -4.91 3.60 -19.05
CA LYS A 53 -6.13 3.10 -18.41
C LYS A 53 -6.51 1.73 -18.96
N ALA A 54 -6.46 0.70 -18.12
CA ALA A 54 -7.02 -0.62 -18.44
C ALA A 54 -8.43 -0.73 -17.85
N VAL A 55 -9.46 -0.76 -18.72
CA VAL A 55 -10.84 -1.06 -18.35
C VAL A 55 -11.12 -2.50 -18.75
N ILE A 56 -11.49 -3.36 -17.80
CA ILE A 56 -11.78 -4.78 -18.08
C ILE A 56 -13.17 -5.13 -17.54
N HIS A 57 -13.98 -5.76 -18.39
CA HIS A 57 -15.32 -6.24 -18.06
C HIS A 57 -15.24 -7.70 -17.60
N ILE A 58 -15.55 -7.98 -16.34
CA ILE A 58 -15.68 -9.36 -15.84
C ILE A 58 -17.01 -9.47 -15.09
N ASP A 59 -17.90 -10.35 -15.56
CA ASP A 59 -19.14 -10.77 -14.89
C ASP A 59 -20.00 -9.62 -14.28
N ASN A 60 -20.39 -8.63 -15.11
CA ASN A 60 -21.18 -7.44 -14.73
C ASN A 60 -20.51 -6.48 -13.75
N VAL A 61 -19.18 -6.54 -13.61
CA VAL A 61 -18.40 -5.62 -12.80
C VAL A 61 -17.32 -4.96 -13.64
N ASP A 62 -17.47 -3.65 -13.87
CA ASP A 62 -16.47 -2.81 -14.52
C ASP A 62 -15.42 -2.38 -13.50
N LEU A 63 -14.47 -3.27 -13.18
CA LEU A 63 -13.34 -2.92 -12.33
C LEU A 63 -12.31 -2.14 -13.16
N GLN A 64 -12.28 -0.84 -12.96
CA GLN A 64 -11.26 0.02 -13.57
C GLN A 64 -10.03 0.07 -12.67
N ILE A 65 -8.90 -0.32 -13.24
CA ILE A 65 -7.61 -0.28 -12.56
C ILE A 65 -6.58 0.45 -13.42
N GLU A 66 -5.63 1.10 -12.77
CA GLU A 66 -4.57 1.85 -13.42
C GLU A 66 -3.23 1.45 -12.80
N LYS A 67 -2.24 1.07 -13.63
CA LYS A 67 -0.89 0.82 -13.12
C LYS A 67 -0.31 2.16 -12.69
N ILE A 68 0.12 2.27 -11.44
CA ILE A 68 0.62 3.52 -10.87
C ILE A 68 2.13 3.50 -10.64
N SER A 69 2.70 2.32 -10.38
CA SER A 69 4.13 2.17 -10.13
C SER A 69 4.59 0.74 -10.31
N GLU A 70 5.91 0.58 -10.22
CA GLU A 70 6.58 -0.69 -10.25
C GLU A 70 7.73 -0.67 -9.26
N GLU A 71 7.73 -1.63 -8.35
CA GLU A 71 8.58 -1.65 -7.17
C GLU A 71 9.26 -3.01 -7.02
N ILE A 72 10.36 -3.07 -6.28
CA ILE A 72 11.02 -4.34 -5.93
C ILE A 72 10.67 -4.69 -4.48
N PHE A 73 10.15 -5.89 -4.29
CA PHE A 73 9.90 -6.45 -2.97
C PHE A 73 10.82 -7.65 -2.75
N LEU A 74 11.19 -7.92 -1.51
CA LEU A 74 11.68 -9.23 -1.12
C LEU A 74 10.49 -10.11 -0.75
N TYR A 75 10.45 -11.32 -1.31
CA TYR A 75 9.37 -12.29 -1.15
C TYR A 75 9.88 -13.60 -0.58
N LYS A 76 9.18 -14.15 0.42
CA LYS A 76 9.42 -15.50 0.93
C LYS A 76 8.30 -16.42 0.45
N SER A 77 8.67 -17.44 -0.32
CA SER A 77 7.77 -18.53 -0.71
C SER A 77 7.35 -19.38 0.50
N VAL A 78 6.07 -19.74 0.54
CA VAL A 78 5.54 -20.69 1.53
C VAL A 78 6.13 -22.07 1.25
N MET A 79 6.56 -22.77 2.31
CA MET A 79 7.04 -24.14 2.19
C MET A 79 5.93 -25.05 1.64
N VAL A 80 6.29 -26.04 0.82
CA VAL A 80 5.38 -26.94 0.10
C VAL A 80 4.19 -27.34 0.97
N LYS A 81 2.97 -27.13 0.44
CA LYS A 81 1.71 -27.44 1.09
C LYS A 81 1.63 -28.93 1.43
N ASN A 82 2.04 -29.32 2.63
CA ASN A 82 1.62 -30.60 3.18
C ASN A 82 0.24 -30.40 3.83
N TYR A 83 -0.81 -30.51 3.01
CA TYR A 83 -2.20 -30.35 3.45
C TYR A 83 -2.60 -31.31 4.59
N TYR A 84 -1.80 -32.34 4.85
CA TYR A 84 -2.03 -33.35 5.88
C TYR A 84 -1.45 -32.99 7.25
N ASP A 85 -0.41 -32.13 7.31
CA ASP A 85 0.27 -31.78 8.57
C ASP A 85 -0.41 -30.63 9.32
N GLY A 86 -1.27 -29.84 8.66
CA GLY A 86 -2.11 -28.80 9.29
C GLY A 86 -1.38 -27.57 9.88
N ASP A 87 -0.09 -27.68 10.18
CA ASP A 87 0.73 -26.67 10.88
C ASP A 87 1.60 -25.80 9.94
N TYR A 88 1.57 -26.07 8.63
CA TYR A 88 2.54 -25.47 7.69
C TYR A 88 2.49 -23.94 7.66
N LEU A 89 1.31 -23.32 7.80
CA LEU A 89 1.18 -21.86 7.89
C LEU A 89 1.70 -21.30 9.20
N GLU A 90 1.54 -22.03 10.30
CA GLU A 90 2.06 -21.64 11.61
C GLU A 90 3.59 -21.67 11.59
N ARG A 91 4.18 -22.79 11.14
CA ARG A 91 5.63 -22.93 10.94
C ARG A 91 6.17 -21.88 9.98
N PHE A 92 5.46 -21.60 8.89
CA PHE A 92 5.85 -20.54 7.96
C PHE A 92 5.84 -19.16 8.64
N SER A 93 4.82 -18.86 9.45
CA SER A 93 4.73 -17.61 10.21
C SER A 93 5.88 -17.46 11.22
N GLU A 94 6.25 -18.55 11.90
CA GLU A 94 7.39 -18.59 12.81
C GLU A 94 8.71 -18.32 12.08
N ILE A 95 8.96 -19.01 10.97
CA ILE A 95 10.17 -18.84 10.14
C ILE A 95 10.24 -17.40 9.62
N ARG A 96 9.17 -16.90 9.01
CA ARG A 96 9.08 -15.52 8.53
C ARG A 96 9.41 -14.52 9.65
N THR A 97 8.85 -14.73 10.83
CA THR A 97 9.07 -13.86 11.99
C THR A 97 10.52 -13.92 12.46
N SER A 98 11.11 -15.12 12.51
CA SER A 98 12.51 -15.33 12.86
C SER A 98 13.46 -14.65 11.87
N ASP A 99 13.22 -14.81 10.57
CA ASP A 99 14.01 -14.20 9.50
C ASP A 99 14.02 -12.67 9.59
N LEU A 100 12.82 -12.08 9.74
CA LEU A 100 12.65 -10.64 9.86
C LEU A 100 13.32 -10.08 11.12
N LYS A 101 13.29 -10.81 12.24
CA LYS A 101 13.97 -10.39 13.48
C LYS A 101 15.48 -10.49 13.35
N THR A 102 15.98 -11.61 12.82
CA THR A 102 17.42 -11.88 12.65
C THR A 102 18.07 -10.92 11.66
N SER A 103 17.32 -10.51 10.63
CA SER A 103 17.77 -9.50 9.66
C SER A 103 17.67 -8.06 10.17
N GLY A 104 16.87 -7.79 11.20
CA GLY A 104 16.58 -6.45 11.70
C GLY A 104 15.49 -5.71 10.93
N ALA A 105 14.75 -6.39 10.05
CA ALA A 105 13.69 -5.81 9.21
C ALA A 105 12.27 -5.90 9.80
N PHE A 106 12.09 -6.58 10.95
CA PHE A 106 10.77 -6.86 11.53
C PHE A 106 9.92 -5.62 11.80
N ASP A 107 10.49 -4.56 12.36
CA ASP A 107 9.74 -3.34 12.68
C ASP A 107 9.37 -2.55 11.43
N ILE A 108 10.23 -2.55 10.40
CA ILE A 108 9.98 -1.93 9.10
C ILE A 108 8.84 -2.65 8.39
N HIS A 109 8.91 -3.98 8.32
CA HIS A 109 7.85 -4.83 7.79
C HIS A 109 6.50 -4.55 8.48
N ASN A 110 6.48 -4.56 9.82
CA ASN A 110 5.25 -4.35 10.58
C ASN A 110 4.70 -2.94 10.42
N ARG A 111 5.55 -1.93 10.34
CA ARG A 111 5.12 -0.56 10.08
C ARG A 111 4.47 -0.44 8.70
N PHE A 112 5.09 -1.03 7.69
CA PHE A 112 4.57 -1.04 6.32
C PHE A 112 3.19 -1.72 6.26
N TRP A 113 3.06 -2.94 6.78
CA TRP A 113 1.78 -3.68 6.73
C TRP A 113 0.73 -3.16 7.71
N LYS A 114 1.11 -2.40 8.75
CA LYS A 114 0.13 -1.65 9.55
C LYS A 114 -0.44 -0.43 8.82
N ALA A 115 0.32 0.17 7.90
CA ALA A 115 -0.15 1.27 7.07
C ALA A 115 -1.02 0.80 5.88
N HIS A 116 -0.90 -0.48 5.51
CA HIS A 116 -1.61 -1.11 4.40
C HIS A 116 -2.45 -2.30 4.90
N GLU A 117 -3.75 -2.10 5.07
CA GLU A 117 -4.67 -3.17 5.44
C GLU A 117 -4.76 -4.19 4.29
N VAL A 118 -4.32 -5.44 4.52
CA VAL A 118 -4.44 -6.51 3.53
C VAL A 118 -5.89 -6.99 3.48
N CYS A 119 -6.54 -6.79 2.34
CA CYS A 119 -7.94 -7.10 2.12
C CYS A 119 -8.18 -8.51 1.58
N GLY A 120 -7.21 -9.05 0.83
CA GLY A 120 -7.23 -10.37 0.20
C GLY A 120 -5.93 -10.62 -0.58
N GLY A 121 -5.68 -11.86 -0.97
CA GLY A 121 -4.49 -12.22 -1.74
C GLY A 121 -3.89 -13.56 -1.34
N ASN A 122 -2.83 -13.95 -2.04
CA ASN A 122 -2.18 -15.25 -1.91
C ASN A 122 -0.67 -15.15 -1.69
N ILE A 123 -0.22 -13.99 -1.19
CA ILE A 123 1.16 -13.70 -0.80
C ILE A 123 1.19 -13.49 0.71
N PHE A 124 2.16 -14.11 1.39
CA PHE A 124 2.11 -14.24 2.86
C PHE A 124 3.31 -13.62 3.59
N ALA A 125 4.36 -13.26 2.86
CA ALA A 125 5.59 -12.74 3.42
C ALA A 125 6.35 -11.90 2.40
N THR A 126 6.23 -10.58 2.52
CA THR A 126 6.94 -9.64 1.65
C THR A 126 7.34 -8.37 2.38
N VAL A 127 8.39 -7.71 1.89
CA VAL A 127 8.82 -6.39 2.36
C VAL A 127 9.34 -5.56 1.19
N PRO A 128 8.97 -4.27 1.06
CA PRO A 128 9.53 -3.42 0.00
C PRO A 128 11.04 -3.25 0.18
N LEU A 129 11.82 -3.51 -0.87
CA LEU A 129 13.27 -3.40 -0.83
C LEU A 129 13.72 -1.96 -0.52
N ALA A 130 12.97 -0.98 -1.01
CA ALA A 130 13.26 0.45 -0.80
C ALA A 130 13.17 0.91 0.67
N LEU A 131 12.55 0.12 1.56
CA LEU A 131 12.37 0.49 2.97
C LEU A 131 13.43 -0.12 3.91
N ILE A 132 14.26 -1.02 3.40
CA ILE A 132 15.26 -1.73 4.20
C ILE A 132 16.67 -1.40 3.73
N GLU A 133 17.63 -1.47 4.64
CA GLU A 133 19.04 -1.20 4.32
C GLU A 133 19.70 -2.38 3.57
N ASP A 134 20.77 -2.12 2.81
CA ASP A 134 21.50 -3.14 2.05
C ASP A 134 21.98 -4.32 2.93
N GLY A 135 22.36 -4.04 4.18
CA GLY A 135 22.75 -5.07 5.14
C GLY A 135 21.58 -5.96 5.56
N GLN A 136 20.37 -5.41 5.66
CA GLN A 136 19.15 -6.14 6.00
C GLN A 136 18.68 -6.97 4.81
N SER A 137 18.69 -6.38 3.60
CA SER A 137 18.31 -7.06 2.37
C SER A 137 19.22 -8.25 2.07
N THR A 138 20.54 -8.08 2.22
CA THR A 138 21.52 -9.16 2.05
C THR A 138 21.27 -10.33 3.01
N LYS A 139 20.93 -10.05 4.28
CA LYS A 139 20.61 -11.09 5.26
C LYS A 139 19.32 -11.83 4.90
N LEU A 140 18.28 -11.11 4.50
CA LEU A 140 17.01 -11.71 4.07
C LEU A 140 17.19 -12.59 2.82
N GLN A 141 17.96 -12.13 1.83
CA GLN A 141 18.26 -12.92 0.63
C GLN A 141 19.00 -14.22 0.96
N ARG A 142 19.94 -14.21 1.92
CA ARG A 142 20.59 -15.43 2.43
C ARG A 142 19.62 -16.38 3.13
N LEU A 143 18.47 -15.89 3.59
CA LEU A 143 17.37 -16.66 4.18
C LEU A 143 16.30 -16.99 3.13
N HIS A 144 16.63 -16.93 1.83
CA HIS A 144 15.75 -17.25 0.71
C HIS A 144 14.51 -16.34 0.63
N TRP A 145 14.72 -15.05 0.89
CA TRP A 145 13.80 -14.00 0.47
C TRP A 145 14.27 -13.44 -0.87
N ASP A 146 13.56 -13.78 -1.94
CA ASP A 146 13.97 -13.47 -3.29
C ASP A 146 13.43 -12.10 -3.73
N PRO A 147 14.23 -11.26 -4.42
CA PRO A 147 13.76 -10.02 -4.99
C PRO A 147 12.79 -10.32 -6.15
N VAL A 148 11.61 -9.71 -6.09
CA VAL A 148 10.54 -9.88 -7.07
C VAL A 148 10.01 -8.51 -7.50
N GLN A 149 9.67 -8.42 -8.78
CA GLN A 149 9.09 -7.21 -9.36
C GLN A 149 7.59 -7.18 -9.03
N VAL A 150 7.12 -6.04 -8.52
CA VAL A 150 5.74 -5.84 -8.09
C VAL A 150 5.15 -4.67 -8.85
N GLU A 151 4.15 -4.96 -9.66
CA GLU A 151 3.36 -3.91 -10.31
C GLU A 151 2.26 -3.47 -9.35
N VAL A 152 2.15 -2.16 -9.13
CA VAL A 152 1.12 -1.58 -8.28
C VAL A 152 0.03 -1.01 -9.16
N TYR A 153 -1.21 -1.41 -8.91
CA TYR A 153 -2.39 -0.90 -9.59
C TYR A 153 -3.30 -0.20 -8.58
N GLU A 154 -3.81 0.99 -8.90
CA GLU A 154 -4.87 1.65 -8.14
C GLU A 154 -6.24 1.25 -8.67
N ILE A 155 -7.20 0.97 -7.78
CA ILE A 155 -8.60 0.75 -8.13
C ILE A 155 -9.33 2.10 -8.08
N ILE A 156 -9.86 2.55 -9.22
CA ILE A 156 -10.49 3.87 -9.34
C ILE A 156 -11.71 3.99 -8.39
N ASN A 157 -11.72 5.06 -7.58
CA ASN A 157 -12.67 5.27 -6.47
C ASN A 157 -14.15 5.27 -6.89
N ASP A 158 -14.49 5.74 -8.09
CA ASP A 158 -15.88 5.76 -8.60
C ASP A 158 -16.48 4.35 -8.71
N VAL A 159 -15.63 3.34 -8.84
CA VAL A 159 -16.02 1.92 -8.91
C VAL A 159 -16.17 1.33 -7.50
N GLN A 160 -15.33 1.73 -6.54
CA GLN A 160 -15.37 1.22 -5.17
C GLN A 160 -16.70 1.50 -4.45
N SER A 161 -17.34 2.65 -4.75
CA SER A 161 -18.63 3.02 -4.16
C SER A 161 -19.82 2.16 -4.61
N LYS A 162 -19.69 1.44 -5.73
CA LYS A 162 -20.76 0.65 -6.36
C LYS A 162 -20.61 -0.85 -6.12
N LEU A 163 -19.45 -1.30 -5.68
CA LEU A 163 -19.10 -2.70 -5.52
C LEU A 163 -18.87 -3.06 -4.07
N SER A 164 -19.34 -4.24 -3.68
CA SER A 164 -18.97 -4.82 -2.39
C SER A 164 -17.50 -5.26 -2.38
N ARG A 165 -16.89 -5.28 -1.19
CA ARG A 165 -15.52 -5.79 -0.98
C ARG A 165 -15.33 -7.20 -1.57
N GLY A 166 -16.33 -8.07 -1.45
CA GLY A 166 -16.29 -9.43 -2.00
C GLY A 166 -16.24 -9.46 -3.54
N GLN A 167 -17.00 -8.59 -4.21
CA GLN A 167 -16.96 -8.48 -5.68
C GLN A 167 -15.59 -8.01 -6.17
N ILE A 168 -14.98 -7.07 -5.46
CA ILE A 168 -13.64 -6.57 -5.80
C ILE A 168 -12.60 -7.68 -5.63
N ILE A 169 -12.61 -8.41 -4.51
CA ILE A 169 -11.71 -9.54 -4.28
C ILE A 169 -11.85 -10.58 -5.41
N ASN A 170 -13.08 -11.00 -5.73
CA ASN A 170 -13.33 -12.00 -6.76
C ASN A 170 -12.88 -11.54 -8.16
N ALA A 171 -13.04 -10.24 -8.47
CA ALA A 171 -12.57 -9.68 -9.74
C ALA A 171 -11.04 -9.70 -9.80
N VAL A 172 -10.36 -9.23 -8.75
CA VAL A 172 -8.89 -9.19 -8.67
C VAL A 172 -8.29 -10.60 -8.71
N GLU A 173 -8.90 -11.57 -8.02
CA GLU A 173 -8.44 -12.98 -8.01
C GLU A 173 -8.46 -13.61 -9.40
N LYS A 174 -9.44 -13.25 -10.25
CA LYS A 174 -9.51 -13.71 -11.64
C LYS A 174 -8.50 -13.01 -12.56
N MET A 175 -8.03 -11.83 -12.18
CA MET A 175 -7.13 -11.00 -12.99
C MET A 175 -5.65 -11.26 -12.70
N PHE A 176 -5.30 -11.60 -11.46
CA PHE A 176 -3.92 -11.68 -11.03
C PHE A 176 -3.61 -13.01 -10.33
N ASN A 177 -2.59 -13.70 -10.83
CA ASN A 177 -2.19 -15.01 -10.31
C ASN A 177 -1.53 -14.93 -8.93
N HIS A 178 -0.70 -13.90 -8.70
CA HIS A 178 0.06 -13.70 -7.47
C HIS A 178 -0.15 -12.26 -7.01
N TYR A 179 -1.00 -12.04 -6.00
CA TYR A 179 -1.43 -10.70 -5.66
C TYR A 179 -1.68 -10.46 -4.18
N LEU A 180 -1.66 -9.18 -3.81
CA LEU A 180 -2.31 -8.65 -2.62
C LEU A 180 -3.25 -7.52 -3.01
N LEU A 181 -4.49 -7.60 -2.56
CA LEU A 181 -5.38 -6.45 -2.50
C LEU A 181 -5.14 -5.75 -1.16
N VAL A 182 -4.72 -4.49 -1.20
CA VAL A 182 -4.39 -3.71 -0.01
C VAL A 182 -5.17 -2.41 0.00
N ARG A 183 -5.44 -1.90 1.20
CA ARG A 183 -6.02 -0.58 1.40
C ARG A 183 -5.03 0.27 2.18
N GLU A 184 -4.55 1.35 1.57
CA GLU A 184 -3.75 2.34 2.26
C GLU A 184 -4.64 3.15 3.23
N LEU A 185 -4.31 3.13 4.51
CA LEU A 185 -5.16 3.73 5.55
C LEU A 185 -5.21 5.27 5.50
N CYS A 186 -4.12 5.92 5.08
CA CYS A 186 -4.03 7.38 5.06
C CYS A 186 -4.86 8.00 3.92
N GLY A 187 -4.78 7.42 2.72
CA GLY A 187 -5.51 7.88 1.54
C GLY A 187 -6.89 7.25 1.37
N ASN A 188 -7.18 6.15 2.07
CA ASN A 188 -8.31 5.27 1.77
C ASN A 188 -8.29 4.78 0.30
N ILE A 189 -7.10 4.43 -0.18
CA ILE A 189 -6.89 4.02 -1.58
C ILE A 189 -6.77 2.49 -1.61
N MET A 190 -7.54 1.84 -2.48
CA MET A 190 -7.37 0.41 -2.72
C MET A 190 -6.41 0.18 -3.87
N MET A 191 -5.44 -0.69 -3.63
CA MET A 191 -4.41 -1.04 -4.60
C MET A 191 -4.28 -2.55 -4.73
N VAL A 192 -3.91 -2.99 -5.92
CA VAL A 192 -3.49 -4.37 -6.19
C VAL A 192 -1.99 -4.37 -6.37
N LEU A 193 -1.29 -5.15 -5.54
CA LEU A 193 0.12 -5.47 -5.70
C LEU A 193 0.21 -6.79 -6.47
N HIS A 194 0.64 -6.75 -7.73
CA HIS A 194 0.81 -7.93 -8.58
C HIS A 194 2.29 -8.35 -8.60
N TYR A 195 2.57 -9.53 -8.06
CA TYR A 195 3.92 -10.07 -7.92
C TYR A 195 4.30 -10.92 -9.14
N LYS A 196 5.41 -10.59 -9.80
CA LYS A 196 5.95 -11.35 -10.94
C LYS A 196 6.81 -12.51 -10.43
N ILE A 197 6.14 -13.58 -10.01
CA ILE A 197 6.73 -14.81 -9.45
C ILE A 197 6.38 -15.99 -10.37
#